data_AF-A0A1M2VJQ1-F1
#
_entry.id   AF-A0A1M2VJQ1-F1
#
_cell.length_a   1.000
_cell.length_b   1.000
_cell.length_c   1.000
_cell.angle_alpha   90.00
_cell.angle_beta   90.00
_cell.angle_gamma   90.00
#
_symmetry.space_group_name_H-M   'P 1'
#
loop_
_entity.id
_entity.type
_entity.pdbx_description
1 polymer ?
#
loop_
_entity_poly.entity_id
_entity_poly.type
_entity_poly.pdbx_seq_one_letter_code
_entity_poly.pdbx_strand_id
1 'polypeptide(L)'
;MVARPVAIFPNSSALRALRIRFAQFVPATAFPALTTFHLATVADEVRLVDLLNFLAGAPLLQDLELTDVSPRKLAATDLSGWRQGRLLFKHLKRLVVADDIDTGRSEERLTALAEYQCGLLSILSIPPACVLAVGGVESTAHVADLLVQLWPKDSGQRCATQARLTPLGSYREWDQRGLQHFVVYLSCEGNLEASFSIVASNGTMARACLIDGLSTGHAFKTIRRLWIDHGPKWLYTDLPGILTALPCIEYLHF
;
A
#
# COMPACT_ATOMS: atom_id res chain seq x y z
N MET A 1 37.84 11.79 7.60
CA MET A 1 37.27 11.33 8.89
C MET A 1 35.97 10.61 8.56
N VAL A 2 35.90 9.31 8.83
CA VAL A 2 34.65 8.54 8.70
C VAL A 2 33.80 8.87 9.92
N ALA A 3 32.72 9.64 9.73
CA ALA A 3 31.77 9.89 10.80
C ALA A 3 31.19 8.55 11.25
N ARG A 4 31.42 8.16 12.51
CA ARG A 4 30.74 6.99 13.09
C ARG A 4 29.24 7.30 13.09
N PRO A 5 28.38 6.39 12.62
CA PRO A 5 26.94 6.60 12.70
C PRO A 5 26.58 6.70 14.17
N VAL A 6 26.13 7.88 14.58
CA VAL A 6 25.55 8.08 15.90
C VAL A 6 24.31 7.19 15.93
N ALA A 7 24.25 6.24 16.86
CA ALA A 7 23.01 5.52 17.12
C ALA A 7 22.00 6.52 17.69
N ILE A 8 21.23 7.17 16.81
CA ILE A 8 20.25 8.22 17.16
C ILE A 8 19.11 7.64 18.01
N PHE A 9 18.94 6.31 18.02
CA PHE A 9 17.87 5.68 18.76
C PHE A 9 18.36 5.16 20.12
N PRO A 10 17.67 5.52 21.22
CA PRO A 10 17.96 4.93 22.52
C PRO A 10 17.69 3.42 22.44
N ASN A 11 18.59 2.59 22.98
CA ASN A 11 18.35 1.17 23.24
C ASN A 11 17.30 1.00 24.36
N SER A 12 16.09 1.52 24.13
CA SER A 12 15.01 1.54 25.09
C SER A 12 14.14 0.31 24.86
N SER A 13 14.30 -0.70 25.72
CA SER A 13 13.45 -1.88 25.74
C SER A 13 11.99 -1.57 26.11
N ALA A 14 11.72 -0.38 26.65
CA ALA A 14 10.39 0.09 27.03
C ALA A 14 9.73 1.00 25.98
N LEU A 15 10.42 1.33 24.89
CA LEU A 15 9.89 2.21 23.85
C LEU A 15 8.68 1.55 23.17
N ARG A 16 7.51 2.21 23.26
CA ARG A 16 6.25 1.70 22.68
C ARG A 16 5.87 2.38 21.37
N ALA A 17 6.26 3.63 21.19
CA ALA A 17 5.94 4.39 20.00
C ALA A 17 7.20 5.08 19.47
N LEU A 18 7.45 4.90 18.19
CA LEU A 18 8.55 5.56 17.49
C LEU A 18 8.00 6.18 16.21
N ARG A 19 8.14 7.49 16.07
CA ARG A 19 7.71 8.25 14.89
C ARG A 19 8.90 9.04 14.36
N ILE A 20 9.26 8.76 13.12
CA ILE A 20 10.41 9.36 12.45
C ILE A 20 9.90 10.02 11.19
N ARG A 21 10.13 11.32 11.04
CA ARG A 21 9.71 12.06 9.84
C ARG A 21 10.70 12.01 8.69
N PHE A 22 11.97 11.79 9.02
CA PHE A 22 13.04 11.66 8.06
C PHE A 22 14.11 10.76 8.67
N ALA A 23 14.45 9.66 8.00
CA ALA A 23 15.47 8.73 8.46
C ALA A 23 16.62 8.64 7.46
N GLN A 24 17.84 8.94 7.92
CA GLN A 24 19.06 8.71 7.15
C GLN A 24 19.58 7.27 7.26
N PHE A 25 19.06 6.51 8.21
CA PHE A 25 19.38 5.11 8.41
C PHE A 25 18.23 4.42 9.13
N VAL A 26 18.10 3.11 8.91
CA VAL A 26 17.23 2.27 9.74
C VAL A 26 18.08 1.67 10.85
N PRO A 27 17.72 1.85 12.13
CA PRO A 27 18.51 1.31 13.22
C PRO A 27 18.48 -0.22 13.23
N ALA A 28 19.65 -0.84 13.43
CA ALA A 28 19.77 -2.29 13.61
C ALA A 28 19.34 -2.78 15.01
N THR A 29 18.75 -1.91 15.83
CA THR A 29 18.39 -2.19 17.21
C THR A 29 16.97 -2.75 17.31
N ALA A 30 16.79 -3.79 18.12
CA ALA A 30 15.48 -4.36 18.39
C ALA A 30 14.68 -3.48 19.36
N PHE A 31 13.39 -3.30 19.08
CA PHE A 31 12.44 -2.61 19.96
C PHE A 31 11.32 -3.58 20.35
N PRO A 32 11.57 -4.47 21.32
CA PRO A 32 10.66 -5.59 21.63
C PRO A 32 9.29 -5.13 22.16
N ALA A 33 9.21 -3.95 22.77
CA ALA A 33 7.96 -3.37 23.29
C ALA A 33 7.25 -2.44 22.29
N LEU A 34 7.78 -2.26 21.07
CA LEU A 34 7.25 -1.31 20.11
C LEU A 34 5.88 -1.77 19.60
N THR A 35 4.88 -0.93 19.80
CA THR A 35 3.52 -1.13 19.32
C THR A 35 3.15 -0.22 18.16
N THR A 36 3.83 0.94 18.04
CA THR A 36 3.57 1.93 17.00
C THR A 36 4.87 2.35 16.35
N PHE A 37 4.97 2.17 15.03
CA PHE A 37 6.09 2.62 14.22
C PHE A 37 5.61 3.40 13.02
N HIS A 38 5.92 4.69 12.98
CA HIS A 38 5.65 5.55 11.84
C HIS A 38 6.97 6.05 11.27
N LEU A 39 7.19 5.80 9.99
CA LEU A 39 8.37 6.26 9.27
C LEU A 39 7.90 7.03 8.04
N ALA A 40 8.22 8.31 7.99
CA ALA A 40 8.12 9.12 6.80
C ALA A 40 9.53 9.37 6.24
N THR A 41 9.63 9.41 4.91
CA THR A 41 10.80 9.82 4.12
C THR A 41 12.13 9.21 4.54
N VAL A 42 12.70 8.37 3.69
CA VAL A 42 14.05 7.82 3.92
C VAL A 42 15.08 8.46 2.99
N ALA A 43 16.34 8.48 3.44
CA ALA A 43 17.46 8.78 2.57
C ALA A 43 17.65 7.68 1.52
N ASP A 44 18.27 8.03 0.39
CA ASP A 44 18.41 7.17 -0.79
C ASP A 44 19.25 5.90 -0.53
N GLU A 45 20.03 5.88 0.55
CA GLU A 45 20.86 4.76 0.97
C GLU A 45 20.11 3.69 1.77
N VAL A 46 18.87 3.97 2.22
CA VAL A 46 18.09 3.02 3.00
C VAL A 46 17.56 1.91 2.09
N ARG A 47 17.95 0.66 2.41
CA ARG A 47 17.50 -0.52 1.66
C ARG A 47 16.28 -1.14 2.34
N LEU A 48 15.44 -1.80 1.54
CA LEU A 48 14.28 -2.54 2.04
C LEU A 48 14.69 -3.60 3.08
N VAL A 49 15.81 -4.30 2.87
CA VAL A 49 16.33 -5.29 3.83
C VAL A 49 16.64 -4.67 5.21
N ASP A 50 17.08 -3.42 5.26
CA ASP A 50 17.40 -2.74 6.52
C ASP A 50 16.11 -2.43 7.29
N LEU A 51 15.06 -1.98 6.59
CA LEU A 51 13.71 -1.82 7.15
C LEU A 51 13.15 -3.15 7.68
N LEU A 52 13.27 -4.23 6.92
CA LEU A 52 12.79 -5.55 7.33
C LEU A 52 13.50 -6.08 8.57
N ASN A 53 14.82 -5.88 8.66
CA ASN A 53 15.60 -6.26 9.84
C ASN A 53 15.15 -5.49 11.09
N PHE A 54 14.83 -4.21 10.96
CA PHE A 54 14.26 -3.43 12.06
C PHE A 54 12.88 -3.95 12.46
N LEU A 55 12.00 -4.18 11.48
CA LEU A 55 10.65 -4.69 11.70
C LEU A 55 10.65 -6.09 12.36
N ALA A 56 11.63 -6.94 12.04
CA ALA A 56 11.85 -8.21 12.71
C ALA A 56 12.11 -8.07 14.22
N GLY A 57 12.72 -6.95 14.62
CA GLY A 57 12.99 -6.59 16.01
C GLY A 57 11.79 -5.99 16.76
N ALA A 58 10.62 -5.87 16.14
CA ALA A 58 9.41 -5.25 16.71
C ALA A 58 8.19 -6.19 16.66
N PRO A 59 8.20 -7.33 17.39
CA PRO A 59 7.16 -8.37 17.27
C PRO A 59 5.78 -7.96 17.81
N LEU A 60 5.69 -6.91 18.64
CA LEU A 60 4.44 -6.44 19.26
C LEU A 60 3.75 -5.31 18.47
N LEU A 61 4.19 -5.06 17.23
CA LEU A 61 3.69 -3.98 16.41
C LEU A 61 2.17 -4.11 16.17
N GLN A 62 1.45 -3.02 16.42
CA GLN A 62 0.01 -2.89 16.24
C GLN A 62 -0.34 -1.88 15.14
N ASP A 63 0.48 -0.84 14.98
CA ASP A 63 0.29 0.24 14.03
C ASP A 63 1.60 0.51 13.29
N LEU A 64 1.60 0.23 11.99
CA LEU A 64 2.72 0.45 11.07
C LEU A 64 2.31 1.45 10.01
N GLU A 65 3.02 2.57 9.93
CA GLU A 65 2.81 3.59 8.90
C GLU A 65 4.13 3.90 8.22
N LEU A 66 4.14 3.76 6.90
CA LEU A 66 5.29 3.92 6.02
C LEU A 66 4.89 4.91 4.93
N THR A 67 5.44 6.12 4.99
CA THR A 67 5.08 7.21 4.08
C THR A 67 6.29 7.73 3.31
N ASP A 68 6.24 7.74 1.98
CA ASP A 68 7.37 8.17 1.13
C ASP A 68 8.69 7.46 1.46
N VAL A 69 8.61 6.17 1.75
CA VAL A 69 9.76 5.35 2.17
C VAL A 69 10.31 4.47 1.04
N SER A 70 9.66 4.46 -0.13
CA SER A 70 10.16 3.73 -1.29
C SER A 70 11.55 4.22 -1.69
N PRO A 71 12.52 3.31 -1.86
CA PRO A 71 13.84 3.70 -2.30
C PRO A 71 13.78 4.21 -3.74
N ARG A 72 14.61 5.21 -4.05
CA ARG A 72 14.67 5.78 -5.40
C ARG A 72 15.39 4.90 -6.42
N LYS A 73 16.23 3.98 -5.93
CA LYS A 73 17.08 3.10 -6.74
C LYS A 73 16.58 1.67 -6.64
N LEU A 74 16.50 0.98 -7.76
CA LEU A 74 16.05 -0.41 -7.81
C LEU A 74 16.95 -1.33 -6.98
N ALA A 75 18.27 -1.12 -6.97
CA ALA A 75 19.19 -1.95 -6.18
C ALA A 75 18.88 -1.95 -4.66
N ALA A 76 18.19 -0.93 -4.15
CA ALA A 76 17.82 -0.85 -2.74
C ALA A 76 16.54 -1.65 -2.40
N THR A 77 15.83 -2.19 -3.38
CA THR A 77 14.73 -3.17 -3.18
C THR A 77 15.22 -4.61 -3.16
N ASP A 78 16.51 -4.87 -3.39
CA ASP A 78 17.06 -6.23 -3.40
C ASP A 78 16.88 -6.93 -2.04
N LEU A 79 16.23 -8.09 -2.10
CA LEU A 79 15.94 -8.97 -0.97
C LEU A 79 16.88 -10.19 -0.89
N SER A 80 17.93 -10.28 -1.71
CA SER A 80 18.89 -11.39 -1.69
C SER A 80 19.53 -11.64 -0.31
N GLY A 81 19.64 -10.59 0.51
CA GLY A 81 20.12 -10.66 1.90
C GLY A 81 19.08 -11.12 2.93
N TRP A 82 17.80 -11.23 2.55
CA TRP A 82 16.71 -11.59 3.45
C TRP A 82 16.61 -13.11 3.63
N ARG A 83 16.83 -13.59 4.86
CA ARG A 83 16.85 -15.03 5.17
C ARG A 83 15.82 -15.46 6.21
N GLN A 84 15.10 -14.51 6.81
CA GLN A 84 14.25 -14.77 7.98
C GLN A 84 12.83 -15.25 7.61
N GLY A 85 12.53 -15.41 6.33
CA GLY A 85 11.20 -15.82 5.86
C GLY A 85 10.16 -14.71 6.10
N ARG A 86 8.89 -15.08 6.34
CA ARG A 86 7.83 -14.09 6.58
C ARG A 86 7.87 -13.54 8.00
N LEU A 87 7.68 -12.24 8.14
CA LEU A 87 7.54 -11.56 9.42
C LEU A 87 6.11 -11.73 9.97
N LEU A 88 5.99 -12.28 11.17
CA LEU A 88 4.69 -12.59 11.79
C LEU A 88 4.22 -11.47 12.72
N PHE A 89 3.37 -10.57 12.24
CA PHE A 89 2.80 -9.50 13.06
C PHE A 89 1.43 -9.87 13.63
N LYS A 90 1.40 -10.78 14.61
CA LYS A 90 0.14 -11.31 15.19
C LYS A 90 -0.78 -10.24 15.79
N HIS A 91 -0.23 -9.08 16.17
CA HIS A 91 -0.96 -8.00 16.84
C HIS A 91 -1.25 -6.79 15.93
N LEU A 92 -0.88 -6.86 14.65
CA LEU A 92 -1.07 -5.75 13.72
C LEU A 92 -2.56 -5.46 13.51
N LYS A 93 -2.95 -4.22 13.79
CA LYS A 93 -4.30 -3.70 13.62
C LYS A 93 -4.40 -2.72 12.45
N ARG A 94 -3.30 -2.03 12.14
CA ARG A 94 -3.23 -1.04 11.07
C ARG A 94 -1.90 -1.14 10.35
N LEU A 95 -1.95 -1.16 9.03
CA LEU A 95 -0.82 -1.06 8.14
C LEU A 95 -1.11 -0.02 7.06
N VAL A 96 -0.25 0.99 6.97
CA VAL A 96 -0.29 2.03 5.94
C VAL A 96 1.06 2.02 5.21
N VAL A 97 1.03 1.91 3.88
CA VAL A 97 2.18 2.01 2.99
C VAL A 97 1.80 2.99 1.89
N ALA A 98 2.22 4.24 1.98
CA ALA A 98 1.80 5.28 1.05
C ALA A 98 2.99 6.07 0.54
N ASP A 99 3.25 6.00 -0.77
CA ASP A 99 4.24 6.84 -1.41
C ASP A 99 3.54 7.86 -2.31
N ASP A 100 4.04 9.09 -2.33
CA ASP A 100 3.63 10.11 -3.27
C ASP A 100 4.11 9.73 -4.67
N ILE A 101 3.23 9.73 -5.68
CA ILE A 101 3.63 9.56 -7.08
C ILE A 101 3.66 10.94 -7.71
N ASP A 102 4.83 11.58 -7.66
CA ASP A 102 5.06 12.82 -8.38
C ASP A 102 5.41 12.55 -9.86
N THR A 103 4.88 13.33 -10.81
CA THR A 103 4.95 13.07 -12.27
C THR A 103 6.34 13.15 -12.91
N GLY A 104 7.36 13.56 -12.16
CA GLY A 104 8.73 13.71 -12.66
C GLY A 104 9.64 12.50 -12.44
N ARG A 105 9.09 11.35 -12.03
CA ARG A 105 9.87 10.18 -11.64
C ARG A 105 10.32 9.38 -12.87
N SER A 106 11.57 8.93 -12.86
CA SER A 106 12.11 8.02 -13.88
C SER A 106 11.38 6.66 -13.84
N GLU A 107 11.35 5.96 -14.96
CA GLU A 107 10.85 4.57 -15.06
C GLU A 107 11.47 3.67 -13.97
N GLU A 108 12.78 3.82 -13.72
CA GLU A 108 13.48 3.11 -12.65
C GLU A 108 12.85 3.34 -11.26
N ARG A 109 12.45 4.57 -10.95
CA ARG A 109 11.86 4.90 -9.64
C ARG A 109 10.45 4.33 -9.49
N LEU A 110 9.72 4.23 -10.60
CA LEU A 110 8.41 3.60 -10.66
C LEU A 110 8.52 2.08 -10.47
N THR A 111 9.46 1.45 -11.17
CA THR A 111 9.80 0.03 -10.93
C THR A 111 10.27 -0.22 -9.50
N ALA A 112 11.12 0.64 -8.95
CA ALA A 112 11.60 0.52 -7.56
C ALA A 112 10.46 0.65 -6.54
N LEU A 113 9.49 1.53 -6.77
CA LEU A 113 8.28 1.63 -5.95
C LEU A 113 7.46 0.34 -5.99
N ALA A 114 7.23 -0.22 -7.17
CA ALA A 114 6.48 -1.46 -7.32
C ALA A 114 7.18 -2.64 -6.64
N GLU A 115 8.47 -2.83 -6.88
CA GLU A 115 9.28 -3.86 -6.24
C GLU A 115 9.36 -3.67 -4.71
N TYR A 116 9.41 -2.43 -4.24
CA TYR A 116 9.35 -2.12 -2.82
C TYR A 116 8.03 -2.57 -2.18
N GLN A 117 6.89 -2.18 -2.76
CA GLN A 117 5.57 -2.50 -2.22
C GLN A 117 5.30 -4.01 -2.27
N CYS A 118 5.54 -4.65 -3.42
CA CYS A 118 5.42 -6.11 -3.57
C CYS A 118 6.39 -6.87 -2.66
N GLY A 119 7.66 -6.46 -2.60
CA GLY A 119 8.67 -7.07 -1.76
C GLY A 119 8.32 -6.98 -0.28
N LEU A 120 7.92 -5.80 0.19
CA LEU A 120 7.48 -5.58 1.56
C LEU A 120 6.28 -6.48 1.90
N LEU A 121 5.17 -6.36 1.16
CA LEU A 121 3.94 -7.09 1.48
C LEU A 121 4.09 -8.61 1.37
N SER A 122 5.00 -9.12 0.52
CA SER A 122 5.21 -10.55 0.36
C SER A 122 5.87 -11.19 1.59
N ILE A 123 6.61 -10.37 2.34
CA ILE A 123 7.34 -10.74 3.56
C ILE A 123 6.47 -10.53 4.80
N LEU A 124 5.56 -9.55 4.80
CA LEU A 124 4.68 -9.30 5.95
C LEU A 124 3.54 -10.34 6.02
N SER A 125 3.40 -11.03 7.14
CA SER A 125 2.20 -11.80 7.46
C SER A 125 1.19 -10.91 8.16
N ILE A 126 0.18 -10.47 7.40
CA ILE A 126 -0.82 -9.48 7.84
C ILE A 126 -2.04 -10.20 8.44
N PRO A 127 -2.43 -9.91 9.69
CA PRO A 127 -3.57 -10.55 10.36
C PRO A 127 -4.93 -10.29 9.72
N PRO A 128 -5.85 -11.28 9.77
CA PRO A 128 -7.31 -11.17 9.81
C PRO A 128 -7.93 -9.80 9.58
N ALA A 129 -7.93 -9.10 10.71
CA ALA A 129 -8.65 -7.91 11.05
C ALA A 129 -7.82 -6.63 10.90
N CYS A 130 -6.66 -6.69 10.24
CA CYS A 130 -5.80 -5.54 10.05
C CYS A 130 -6.40 -4.59 8.99
N VAL A 131 -6.57 -3.32 9.37
CA VAL A 131 -6.93 -2.23 8.44
C VAL A 131 -5.72 -1.91 7.57
N LEU A 132 -5.94 -1.81 6.26
CA LEU A 132 -4.86 -1.72 5.28
C LEU A 132 -5.01 -0.46 4.42
N ALA A 133 -3.95 0.31 4.23
CA ALA A 133 -3.96 1.41 3.27
C ALA A 133 -2.69 1.36 2.43
N VAL A 134 -2.83 1.16 1.13
CA VAL A 134 -1.71 1.22 0.18
C VAL A 134 -1.92 2.42 -0.75
N GLY A 135 -0.99 3.37 -0.72
CA GLY A 135 -1.03 4.57 -1.54
C GLY A 135 0.09 4.61 -2.56
N GLY A 136 -0.11 5.38 -3.63
CA GLY A 136 0.89 5.50 -4.68
C GLY A 136 1.04 4.23 -5.50
N VAL A 137 -0.07 3.66 -5.95
CA VAL A 137 -0.05 2.50 -6.84
C VAL A 137 -0.14 2.98 -8.29
N GLU A 138 0.91 2.73 -9.05
CA GLU A 138 1.08 3.26 -10.41
C GLU A 138 0.20 2.57 -11.46
N SER A 139 -0.08 1.28 -11.28
CA SER A 139 -0.84 0.49 -12.25
C SER A 139 -1.77 -0.50 -11.58
N THR A 140 -2.79 -0.93 -12.29
CA THR A 140 -3.73 -1.92 -11.76
C THR A 140 -3.27 -3.36 -11.85
N ALA A 141 -2.31 -3.68 -12.72
CA ALA A 141 -1.57 -4.94 -12.62
C ALA A 141 -0.89 -5.01 -11.25
N HIS A 142 -0.25 -3.91 -10.84
CA HIS A 142 0.31 -3.79 -9.49
C HIS A 142 -0.78 -3.83 -8.40
N VAL A 143 -1.95 -3.20 -8.59
CA VAL A 143 -3.09 -3.37 -7.66
C VAL A 143 -3.52 -4.84 -7.56
N ALA A 144 -3.63 -5.58 -8.66
CA ALA A 144 -4.01 -6.98 -8.67
C ALA A 144 -2.98 -7.83 -7.92
N ASP A 145 -1.69 -7.60 -8.14
CA ASP A 145 -0.60 -8.26 -7.42
C ASP A 145 -0.66 -7.98 -5.92
N LEU A 146 -0.85 -6.72 -5.53
CA LEU A 146 -1.01 -6.32 -4.13
C LEU A 146 -2.26 -6.97 -3.51
N LEU A 147 -3.36 -7.05 -4.25
CA LEU A 147 -4.59 -7.72 -3.81
C LEU A 147 -4.41 -9.24 -3.65
N VAL A 148 -3.62 -9.91 -4.48
CA VAL A 148 -3.26 -11.32 -4.29
C VAL A 148 -2.52 -11.53 -2.97
N GLN A 149 -1.61 -10.63 -2.63
CA GLN A 149 -0.85 -10.71 -1.39
C GLN A 149 -1.71 -10.39 -0.16
N LEU A 150 -2.60 -9.40 -0.26
CA LEU A 150 -3.45 -8.93 0.84
C LEU A 150 -4.73 -9.77 1.04
N TRP A 151 -5.22 -10.42 -0.02
CA TRP A 151 -6.39 -11.30 -0.05
C TRP A 151 -6.07 -12.63 -0.73
N PRO A 152 -5.37 -13.58 -0.11
CA PRO A 152 -5.04 -14.84 -0.76
C PRO A 152 -6.30 -15.67 -1.07
N LYS A 153 -6.44 -16.10 -2.34
CA LYS A 153 -7.59 -16.87 -2.84
C LYS A 153 -7.89 -18.14 -2.03
N ASP A 154 -6.85 -18.78 -1.51
CA ASP A 154 -6.94 -20.07 -0.81
C ASP A 154 -7.18 -19.94 0.70
N SER A 155 -7.27 -18.71 1.21
CA SER A 155 -7.42 -18.49 2.66
C SER A 155 -8.84 -18.75 3.16
N GLY A 156 -9.86 -18.74 2.29
CA GLY A 156 -11.28 -18.92 2.65
C GLY A 156 -11.85 -17.92 3.67
N GLN A 157 -11.02 -17.00 4.16
CA GLN A 157 -11.28 -16.17 5.35
C GLN A 157 -11.50 -14.70 5.01
N ARG A 158 -11.08 -14.24 3.83
CA ARG A 158 -11.26 -12.85 3.41
C ARG A 158 -11.79 -12.77 1.99
N CYS A 159 -13.01 -12.25 1.87
CA CYS A 159 -13.60 -11.84 0.60
C CYS A 159 -14.14 -10.43 0.80
N ALA A 160 -13.71 -9.48 -0.04
CA ALA A 160 -14.36 -8.18 -0.07
C ALA A 160 -15.76 -8.38 -0.68
N THR A 161 -16.80 -7.88 0.00
CA THR A 161 -18.18 -7.89 -0.51
C THR A 161 -18.63 -6.49 -0.93
N GLN A 162 -17.84 -5.49 -0.60
CA GLN A 162 -18.12 -4.08 -0.77
C GLN A 162 -16.91 -3.38 -1.39
N ALA A 163 -17.14 -2.57 -2.42
CA ALA A 163 -16.14 -1.70 -3.01
C ALA A 163 -16.67 -0.26 -3.06
N ARG A 164 -15.83 0.71 -2.71
CA ARG A 164 -16.16 2.13 -2.85
C ARG A 164 -15.04 2.83 -3.62
N LEU A 165 -15.41 3.49 -4.70
CA LEU A 165 -14.51 4.27 -5.54
C LEU A 165 -14.71 5.74 -5.20
N THR A 166 -13.67 6.38 -4.68
CA THR A 166 -13.70 7.80 -4.28
C THR A 166 -12.57 8.55 -4.98
N PRO A 167 -12.84 9.64 -5.70
CA PRO A 167 -11.77 10.49 -6.22
C PRO A 167 -10.98 11.13 -5.06
N LEU A 168 -9.65 11.10 -5.15
CA LEU A 168 -8.76 11.80 -4.24
C LEU A 168 -8.54 13.21 -4.83
N GLY A 169 -9.05 14.22 -4.13
CA GLY A 169 -8.93 15.63 -4.51
C GLY A 169 -10.29 16.29 -4.79
N SER A 170 -10.37 17.59 -4.48
CA SER A 170 -11.51 18.39 -4.93
C SER A 170 -11.46 18.51 -6.46
N TYR A 171 -12.62 18.64 -7.13
CA TYR A 171 -12.72 18.89 -8.58
C TYR A 171 -11.92 20.13 -9.07
N ARG A 172 -11.35 20.91 -8.13
CA ARG A 172 -10.52 22.10 -8.34
C ARG A 172 -9.02 21.86 -8.20
N GLU A 173 -8.60 20.73 -7.65
CA GLU A 173 -7.21 20.29 -7.53
C GLU A 173 -6.96 19.09 -8.46
N TRP A 174 -7.50 19.16 -9.69
CA TRP A 174 -6.76 18.56 -10.79
C TRP A 174 -5.38 19.21 -10.74
N ASP A 175 -4.39 18.44 -10.29
CA ASP A 175 -3.01 18.87 -10.36
C ASP A 175 -2.78 19.44 -11.75
N GLN A 176 -2.02 20.54 -11.84
CA GLN A 176 -1.73 21.27 -13.09
C GLN A 176 -1.09 20.37 -14.17
N ARG A 177 -0.83 19.10 -13.82
CA ARG A 177 -0.18 18.03 -14.56
C ARG A 177 -1.16 16.99 -15.12
N GLY A 178 -2.47 17.10 -14.86
CA GLY A 178 -3.50 16.24 -15.48
C GLY A 178 -3.65 14.84 -14.86
N LEU A 179 -3.08 14.61 -13.67
CA LEU A 179 -3.24 13.35 -12.94
C LEU A 179 -4.64 13.19 -12.35
N GLN A 180 -5.14 11.96 -12.38
CA GLN A 180 -6.33 11.58 -11.64
C GLN A 180 -5.97 10.58 -10.55
N HIS A 181 -6.34 10.94 -9.33
CA HIS A 181 -6.18 10.10 -8.15
C HIS A 181 -7.53 9.54 -7.75
N PHE A 182 -7.61 8.24 -7.54
CA PHE A 182 -8.80 7.61 -6.98
C PHE A 182 -8.41 6.58 -5.94
N VAL A 183 -9.27 6.42 -4.95
CA VAL A 183 -9.13 5.43 -3.88
C VAL A 183 -10.17 4.35 -4.12
N VAL A 184 -9.70 3.12 -4.16
CA VAL A 184 -10.53 1.93 -4.11
C VAL A 184 -10.55 1.45 -2.66
N TYR A 185 -11.65 1.70 -1.98
CA TYR A 185 -11.94 1.11 -0.69
C TYR A 185 -12.56 -0.26 -0.90
N LEU A 186 -12.07 -1.26 -0.18
CA LEU A 186 -12.58 -2.63 -0.15
C LEU A 186 -12.95 -2.97 1.28
N SER A 187 -14.17 -3.47 1.49
CA SER A 187 -14.59 -3.93 2.80
C SER A 187 -15.35 -5.25 2.78
N CYS A 188 -15.35 -5.93 3.92
CA CYS A 188 -16.19 -7.09 4.20
C CYS A 188 -17.25 -6.72 5.25
N GLU A 189 -18.31 -7.51 5.37
CA GLU A 189 -19.42 -7.27 6.31
C GLU A 189 -18.99 -7.20 7.80
N GLY A 190 -17.74 -7.59 8.12
CA GLY A 190 -17.16 -7.57 9.47
C GLY A 190 -16.27 -6.36 9.83
N ASN A 191 -16.40 -5.23 9.12
CA ASN A 191 -15.65 -3.97 9.35
C ASN A 191 -14.14 -3.98 9.00
N LEU A 192 -13.67 -4.94 8.19
CA LEU A 192 -12.33 -4.82 7.61
C LEU A 192 -12.37 -3.80 6.48
N GLU A 193 -11.48 -2.82 6.50
CA GLU A 193 -11.30 -1.84 5.42
C GLU A 193 -9.88 -1.97 4.87
N ALA A 194 -9.75 -2.11 3.54
CA ALA A 194 -8.54 -1.67 2.87
C ALA A 194 -8.80 -0.56 1.87
N SER A 195 -7.80 0.27 1.64
CA SER A 195 -7.86 1.33 0.64
C SER A 195 -6.64 1.29 -0.27
N PHE A 196 -6.84 1.39 -1.58
CA PHE A 196 -5.79 1.49 -2.59
C PHE A 196 -5.89 2.82 -3.31
N SER A 197 -4.90 3.70 -3.15
CA SER A 197 -4.83 4.93 -3.95
C SER A 197 -4.07 4.66 -5.24
N ILE A 198 -4.78 4.83 -6.35
CA ILE A 198 -4.27 4.62 -7.71
C ILE A 198 -4.04 5.98 -8.34
N VAL A 199 -2.87 6.15 -8.95
CA VAL A 199 -2.47 7.38 -9.65
C VAL A 199 -2.33 7.08 -11.12
N ALA A 200 -2.98 7.89 -11.97
CA ALA A 200 -2.93 7.68 -13.40
C ALA A 200 -2.51 8.95 -14.16
N SER A 201 -1.57 8.76 -15.10
CA SER A 201 -0.93 9.79 -15.91
C SER A 201 -1.87 10.49 -16.91
N ASN A 202 -2.98 9.84 -17.29
CA ASN A 202 -4.10 10.45 -18.00
C ASN A 202 -5.38 9.64 -17.74
N GLY A 203 -6.55 10.25 -17.95
CA GLY A 203 -7.85 9.61 -17.69
C GLY A 203 -8.12 8.33 -18.49
N THR A 204 -7.51 8.16 -19.67
CA THR A 204 -7.70 6.98 -20.52
C THR A 204 -6.88 5.77 -20.03
N MET A 205 -5.65 5.99 -19.57
CA MET A 205 -4.83 4.96 -18.93
C MET A 205 -5.39 4.62 -17.56
N ALA A 206 -5.83 5.61 -16.77
CA ALA A 206 -6.55 5.41 -15.50
C ALA A 206 -7.71 4.44 -15.67
N ARG A 207 -8.52 4.71 -16.71
CA ARG A 207 -9.68 3.93 -17.12
C ARG A 207 -9.32 2.50 -17.49
N ALA A 208 -8.39 2.32 -18.44
CA ALA A 208 -8.01 0.99 -18.92
C ALA A 208 -7.42 0.15 -17.78
N CYS A 209 -6.58 0.77 -16.95
CA CYS A 209 -6.03 0.14 -15.77
C CYS A 209 -7.15 -0.26 -14.79
N LEU A 210 -8.02 0.67 -14.35
CA LEU A 210 -9.10 0.37 -13.40
C LEU A 210 -9.98 -0.80 -13.86
N ILE A 211 -10.42 -0.80 -15.12
CA ILE A 211 -11.24 -1.88 -15.68
C ILE A 211 -10.46 -3.19 -15.65
N ASP A 212 -9.20 -3.21 -16.09
CA ASP A 212 -8.36 -4.41 -16.08
C ASP A 212 -8.17 -4.98 -14.67
N GLY A 213 -7.90 -4.13 -13.68
CA GLY A 213 -7.73 -4.53 -12.28
C GLY A 213 -9.01 -5.12 -11.67
N LEU A 214 -10.16 -4.49 -11.95
CA LEU A 214 -11.47 -4.98 -11.50
C LEU A 214 -11.85 -6.31 -12.18
N SER A 215 -11.45 -6.50 -13.43
CA SER A 215 -11.76 -7.70 -14.23
C SER A 215 -10.92 -8.91 -13.83
N THR A 216 -9.65 -8.68 -13.52
CA THR A 216 -8.66 -9.74 -13.29
C THR A 216 -8.49 -10.08 -11.81
N GLY A 217 -8.65 -9.11 -10.91
CA GLY A 217 -8.48 -9.30 -9.48
C GLY A 217 -9.53 -10.22 -8.88
N HIS A 218 -9.11 -11.36 -8.32
CA HIS A 218 -10.02 -12.31 -7.66
C HIS A 218 -10.72 -11.70 -6.43
N ALA A 219 -10.12 -10.70 -5.78
CA ALA A 219 -10.72 -9.96 -4.68
C ALA A 219 -11.99 -9.21 -5.09
N PHE A 220 -12.13 -8.87 -6.38
CA PHE A 220 -13.28 -8.16 -6.92
C PHE A 220 -14.43 -9.07 -7.36
N LYS A 221 -14.17 -10.36 -7.56
CA LYS A 221 -15.19 -11.34 -8.02
C LYS A 221 -16.32 -11.56 -7.02
N THR A 222 -16.07 -11.27 -5.74
CA THR A 222 -17.04 -11.45 -4.65
C THR A 222 -17.77 -10.16 -4.28
N ILE A 223 -17.50 -9.06 -4.98
CA ILE A 223 -18.11 -7.77 -4.70
C ILE A 223 -19.59 -7.82 -5.07
N ARG A 224 -20.44 -7.50 -4.08
CA ARG A 224 -21.89 -7.41 -4.23
C ARG A 224 -22.40 -5.98 -4.18
N ARG A 225 -21.65 -5.08 -3.56
CA ARG A 225 -22.05 -3.68 -3.42
C ARG A 225 -20.94 -2.77 -3.91
N LEU A 226 -21.27 -1.88 -4.83
CA LEU A 226 -20.36 -0.87 -5.38
C LEU A 226 -20.91 0.52 -5.11
N TRP A 227 -20.11 1.35 -4.44
CA TRP A 227 -20.35 2.79 -4.30
C TRP A 227 -19.38 3.56 -5.17
N ILE A 228 -19.90 4.52 -5.92
CA ILE A 228 -19.12 5.45 -6.71
C ILE A 228 -19.42 6.84 -6.16
N ASP A 229 -18.52 7.39 -5.35
CA ASP A 229 -18.72 8.76 -4.85
C ASP A 229 -18.38 9.76 -5.95
N HIS A 230 -19.26 10.75 -6.19
CA HIS A 230 -19.02 11.97 -6.98
C HIS A 230 -17.90 11.85 -8.03
N GLY A 231 -18.07 10.88 -8.94
CA GLY A 231 -17.00 10.47 -9.84
C GLY A 231 -16.78 11.44 -11.00
N PRO A 232 -15.59 11.44 -11.61
CA PRO A 232 -15.38 12.13 -12.87
C PRO A 232 -16.31 11.55 -13.96
N LYS A 233 -16.85 12.40 -14.84
CA LYS A 233 -17.89 12.04 -15.84
C LYS A 233 -17.58 10.79 -16.69
N TRP A 234 -16.29 10.48 -16.88
CA TRP A 234 -15.85 9.31 -17.64
C TRP A 234 -16.25 8.00 -16.96
N LEU A 235 -16.29 7.94 -15.63
CA LEU A 235 -16.60 6.70 -14.89
C LEU A 235 -18.04 6.23 -15.17
N TYR A 236 -18.97 7.17 -15.42
CA TYR A 236 -20.33 6.85 -15.87
C TYR A 236 -20.38 6.27 -17.29
N THR A 237 -19.43 6.65 -18.15
CA THR A 237 -19.33 6.14 -19.53
C THR A 237 -18.80 4.70 -19.54
N ASP A 238 -18.02 4.34 -18.51
CA ASP A 238 -17.37 3.04 -18.37
C ASP A 238 -18.08 2.06 -17.45
N LEU A 239 -19.17 2.50 -16.83
CA LEU A 239 -19.98 1.68 -15.96
C LEU A 239 -20.37 0.32 -16.58
N PRO A 240 -20.75 0.21 -17.87
CA PRO A 240 -21.04 -1.10 -18.47
C PRO A 240 -19.85 -2.07 -18.44
N GLY A 241 -18.63 -1.57 -18.69
CA GLY A 241 -17.42 -2.38 -18.63
C GLY A 241 -17.06 -2.79 -17.21
N ILE A 242 -17.18 -1.85 -16.26
CA ILE A 242 -16.97 -2.11 -14.82
C ILE A 242 -17.97 -3.13 -14.28
N LEU A 243 -19.26 -3.02 -14.64
CA LEU A 243 -20.29 -3.96 -14.20
C LEU A 243 -20.11 -5.34 -14.82
N THR A 244 -19.63 -5.42 -16.07
CA THR A 244 -19.28 -6.70 -16.70
C THR A 244 -18.13 -7.40 -15.98
N ALA A 245 -17.16 -6.63 -15.48
CA ALA A 245 -16.04 -7.12 -14.67
C ALA A 245 -16.46 -7.58 -13.26
N LEU A 246 -17.63 -7.15 -12.77
CA LEU A 246 -18.13 -7.39 -11.42
C LEU A 246 -19.47 -8.16 -11.47
N PRO A 247 -19.47 -9.45 -11.84
CA PRO A 247 -20.69 -10.20 -12.17
C PRO A 247 -21.64 -10.43 -10.98
N CYS A 248 -21.18 -10.19 -9.74
CA CYS A 248 -21.95 -10.42 -8.52
C CYS A 248 -22.58 -9.15 -7.92
N ILE A 249 -22.54 -8.01 -8.63
CA ILE A 249 -23.12 -6.75 -8.15
C ILE A 249 -24.64 -6.92 -7.95
N GLU A 250 -25.09 -6.76 -6.71
CA GLU A 250 -26.49 -6.71 -6.29
C GLU A 250 -26.95 -5.26 -6.02
N TYR A 251 -26.00 -4.38 -5.68
CA TYR A 251 -26.28 -3.00 -5.30
C TYR A 251 -25.25 -2.02 -5.87
N LEU A 252 -25.76 -0.92 -6.45
CA LEU A 252 -24.97 0.15 -7.04
C LEU A 252 -25.48 1.50 -6.53
N HIS A 253 -24.57 2.32 -6.00
CA HIS A 253 -24.88 3.67 -5.50
C HIS A 253 -23.98 4.71 -6.16
N PHE A 254 -24.56 5.88 -6.45
CA PHE A 254 -23.90 7.07 -7.01
C PHE A 254 -24.05 8.27 -6.10
#